data_AF-A0A0S8DBZ8-F1
#
_entry.id   AF-A0A0S8DBZ8-F1
#
_cell.length_a   1.000
_cell.length_b   1.000
_cell.length_c   1.000
_cell.angle_alpha   90.00
_cell.angle_beta   90.00
_cell.angle_gamma   90.00
#
_symmetry.space_group_name_H-M   'P 1'
#
loop_
_entity.id
_entity.type
_entity.pdbx_description
1 polymer ?
#
loop_
_entity_poly.entity_id
_entity_poly.type
_entity_poly.pdbx_seq_one_letter_code
_entity_poly.pdbx_strand_id
1 'polypeptide(L)'
;MPKFIVLLIIVFFIILSLLAFFNKGAVDLTVWNGVTFENIPVIAVILVSTSIGIFAMLIIIAIRDAKRYVHSWQLQRDQKKELKIQELYAKGLDAFHADRTEEAAELFNRVTESDPSHIGALLRAGDILFEKGEMVKARESYMRAHEIMPGNIEALLSLERVDHDRQKWQEALKHIDSILGIDEGNLKALRMKRDIQEKNAQWEEVVETQNKILKTNLAPEEEQKEQQNLQGYRYESANHYLQSGVLDKAIKKLKSIIKADKDFIVAYLSLAGAYEKEANYKDAEETLRKGYEETSALVFLAWLEDFYITRGEPGKIIDLYQKIIQEQPMDYRLQFFLAKLYYRLEMIDYAFNTVNAIEMTAFDSPDLHTLLACIYVRRSDYESASDEFKKALKIEKAFIIPFCCSHCGYKSRKWSGRCPDCSNWNSLTLDIHEVCNIRKRQSRS
;
A
#
# COMPACT_ATOMS: atom_id res chain seq x y z
N MET A 1 -25.11 18.13 66.77
CA MET A 1 -25.16 16.68 67.04
C MET A 1 -25.03 16.34 68.53
N PRO A 2 -23.95 16.71 69.27
CA PRO A 2 -23.76 16.22 70.65
C PRO A 2 -24.79 16.74 71.66
N LYS A 3 -25.19 18.03 71.60
CA LYS A 3 -26.21 18.61 72.50
C LYS A 3 -27.60 17.96 72.37
N PHE A 4 -27.95 17.50 71.17
CA PHE A 4 -29.24 16.84 70.90
C PHE A 4 -29.27 15.39 71.40
N ILE A 5 -28.15 14.67 71.28
CA ILE A 5 -27.98 13.33 71.85
C ILE A 5 -28.06 13.38 73.38
N VAL A 6 -27.43 14.39 74.01
CA VAL A 6 -27.52 14.59 75.47
C VAL A 6 -28.97 14.84 75.92
N LEU A 7 -29.74 15.65 75.19
CA LEU A 7 -31.16 15.87 75.48
C LEU A 7 -31.97 14.56 75.40
N LEU A 8 -31.77 13.76 74.35
CA LEU A 8 -32.45 12.46 74.20
C LEU A 8 -32.11 11.47 75.31
N ILE A 9 -30.85 11.44 75.76
CA ILE A 9 -30.41 10.62 76.89
C ILE A 9 -31.11 11.07 78.19
N ILE A 10 -31.17 12.38 78.45
CA ILE A 10 -31.85 12.93 79.63
C ILE A 10 -33.34 12.56 79.62
N VAL A 11 -34.03 12.74 78.48
CA VAL A 11 -35.45 12.38 78.32
C VAL A 11 -35.66 10.87 78.52
N PHE A 12 -34.78 10.03 77.98
CA PHE A 12 -34.83 8.58 78.16
C PHE A 12 -34.73 8.20 79.65
N PHE A 13 -33.78 8.78 80.40
CA PHE A 13 -33.65 8.51 81.83
C PHE A 13 -34.84 9.02 82.65
N ILE A 14 -35.45 10.16 82.29
CA ILE A 14 -36.68 10.66 82.94
C ILE A 14 -37.84 9.67 82.72
N ILE A 15 -38.05 9.21 81.49
CA ILE A 15 -39.09 8.22 81.15
C ILE A 15 -38.83 6.90 81.89
N LEU A 16 -37.57 6.46 81.97
CA LEU A 16 -37.18 5.24 82.66
C LEU A 16 -37.43 5.33 84.18
N SER A 17 -37.14 6.49 84.78
CA SER A 17 -37.44 6.77 86.19
C SER A 17 -38.95 6.77 86.47
N LEU A 18 -39.78 7.31 85.57
CA LEU A 18 -41.23 7.28 85.68
C LEU A 18 -41.75 5.83 85.59
N LEU A 19 -41.26 5.04 84.62
CA LEU A 19 -41.64 3.63 84.46
C LEU A 19 -41.26 2.79 85.69
N ALA A 20 -40.08 3.03 86.27
CA ALA A 20 -39.64 2.37 87.50
C ALA A 20 -40.53 2.70 88.70
N PHE A 21 -41.01 3.95 88.79
CA PHE A 21 -41.86 4.40 89.89
C PHE A 21 -43.26 3.79 89.84
N PHE A 22 -43.87 3.69 88.65
CA PHE A 22 -45.23 3.17 88.48
C PHE A 22 -45.32 1.64 88.38
N ASN A 23 -44.23 0.93 88.04
CA ASN A 23 -44.22 -0.53 87.88
C ASN A 23 -43.38 -1.23 88.95
N LYS A 24 -43.81 -1.13 90.22
CA LYS A 24 -43.15 -1.78 91.37
C LYS A 24 -43.44 -3.28 91.51
N GLY A 25 -44.32 -3.83 90.67
CA GLY A 25 -44.68 -5.25 90.68
C GLY A 25 -43.53 -6.15 90.22
N ALA A 26 -43.62 -7.43 90.61
CA ALA A 26 -42.73 -8.48 90.16
C ALA A 26 -43.48 -9.45 89.24
N VAL A 27 -42.78 -10.07 88.31
CA VAL A 27 -43.31 -11.05 87.35
C VAL A 27 -42.43 -12.29 87.35
N ASP A 28 -43.07 -13.44 87.22
CA ASP A 28 -42.37 -14.71 87.02
C ASP A 28 -42.04 -14.86 85.54
N LEU A 29 -40.75 -14.93 85.22
CA LEU A 29 -40.26 -15.03 83.86
C LEU A 29 -39.89 -16.48 83.55
N THR A 30 -40.63 -17.11 82.64
CA THR A 30 -40.30 -18.44 82.14
C THR A 30 -39.43 -18.31 80.90
N VAL A 31 -38.22 -18.86 80.95
CA VAL A 31 -37.23 -18.77 79.86
C VAL A 31 -37.16 -20.14 79.16
N TRP A 32 -36.52 -20.17 77.99
CA TRP A 32 -36.31 -21.38 77.21
C TRP A 32 -35.78 -22.53 78.10
N ASN A 33 -36.36 -23.72 77.92
CA ASN A 33 -36.16 -24.96 78.68
C ASN A 33 -36.92 -25.06 80.01
N GLY A 34 -37.96 -24.22 80.20
CA GLY A 34 -38.89 -24.35 81.33
C GLY A 34 -38.33 -23.84 82.66
N VAL A 35 -37.18 -23.16 82.63
CA VAL A 35 -36.59 -22.52 83.81
C VAL A 35 -37.39 -21.26 84.14
N THR A 36 -37.94 -21.20 85.36
CA THR A 36 -38.76 -20.08 85.83
C THR A 36 -37.99 -19.26 86.86
N PHE A 37 -37.79 -17.99 86.57
CA PHE A 37 -37.24 -17.04 87.53
C PHE A 37 -38.39 -16.30 88.21
N GLU A 38 -38.57 -16.55 89.51
CA GLU A 38 -39.66 -15.95 90.28
C GLU A 38 -39.31 -14.55 90.78
N ASN A 39 -40.33 -13.69 90.91
CA ASN A 39 -40.21 -12.36 91.50
C ASN A 39 -39.20 -11.39 90.84
N ILE A 40 -39.05 -11.41 89.50
CA ILE A 40 -38.22 -10.42 88.82
C ILE A 40 -38.96 -9.07 88.76
N PRO A 41 -38.35 -7.94 89.18
CA PRO A 41 -38.95 -6.62 89.03
C PRO A 41 -39.23 -6.29 87.56
N VAL A 42 -40.42 -5.78 87.23
CA VAL A 42 -40.80 -5.42 85.85
C VAL A 42 -39.80 -4.43 85.21
N ILE A 43 -39.24 -3.51 85.99
CA ILE A 43 -38.21 -2.56 85.52
C ILE A 43 -36.94 -3.26 85.03
N ALA A 44 -36.54 -4.38 85.64
CA ALA A 44 -35.38 -5.16 85.22
C ALA A 44 -35.63 -5.80 83.85
N VAL A 45 -36.84 -6.32 83.60
CA VAL A 45 -37.24 -6.88 82.30
C VAL A 45 -37.22 -5.80 81.20
N ILE A 46 -37.73 -4.60 81.49
CA ILE A 46 -37.72 -3.46 80.55
C ILE A 46 -36.28 -3.04 80.23
N LEU A 47 -35.40 -2.96 81.23
CA LEU A 47 -33.99 -2.60 81.04
C LEU A 47 -33.23 -3.63 80.21
N VAL A 48 -33.46 -4.93 80.44
CA VAL A 48 -32.84 -6.00 79.66
C VAL A 48 -33.32 -5.96 78.21
N SER A 49 -34.64 -5.82 77.98
CA SER A 49 -35.23 -5.74 76.63
C SER A 49 -34.72 -4.52 75.83
N THR A 50 -34.67 -3.35 76.46
CA THR A 50 -34.13 -2.13 75.83
C THR A 50 -32.63 -2.23 75.56
N SER A 51 -31.86 -2.82 76.48
CA SER A 51 -30.42 -3.06 76.29
C SER A 51 -30.15 -4.01 75.13
N ILE A 52 -30.96 -5.08 74.98
CA ILE A 52 -30.87 -6.00 73.83
C ILE A 52 -31.16 -5.25 72.53
N GLY A 53 -32.20 -4.41 72.49
CA GLY A 53 -32.53 -3.60 71.32
C GLY A 53 -31.43 -2.61 70.92
N ILE A 54 -30.84 -1.90 71.88
CA ILE A 54 -29.70 -0.99 71.65
C ILE A 54 -28.49 -1.78 71.16
N PHE A 55 -28.19 -2.92 71.77
CA PHE A 55 -27.06 -3.76 71.38
C PHE A 55 -27.24 -4.31 69.96
N ALA A 56 -28.44 -4.78 69.61
CA ALA A 56 -28.78 -5.21 68.26
C ALA A 56 -28.64 -4.06 67.24
N MET A 57 -29.12 -2.86 67.56
CA MET A 57 -28.97 -1.66 66.71
C MET A 57 -27.49 -1.30 66.50
N LEU A 58 -26.68 -1.31 67.57
CA LEU A 58 -25.24 -1.05 67.49
C LEU A 58 -24.53 -2.09 66.63
N ILE A 59 -24.88 -3.38 66.76
CA ILE A 59 -24.35 -4.45 65.90
C ILE A 59 -24.71 -4.19 64.43
N ILE A 60 -25.97 -3.84 64.14
CA ILE A 60 -26.41 -3.57 62.76
C ILE A 60 -25.66 -2.37 62.17
N ILE A 61 -25.48 -1.29 62.94
CA ILE A 61 -24.71 -0.11 62.50
C ILE A 61 -23.24 -0.48 62.27
N ALA A 62 -22.63 -1.22 63.20
CA ALA A 62 -21.24 -1.65 63.09
C ALA A 62 -21.02 -2.53 61.84
N ILE A 63 -21.92 -3.49 61.58
CA ILE A 63 -21.87 -4.33 60.35
C ILE A 63 -22.03 -3.45 59.10
N ARG A 64 -22.98 -2.51 59.09
CA ARG A 64 -23.22 -1.61 57.96
C ARG A 64 -22.00 -0.74 57.66
N ASP A 65 -21.41 -0.13 58.69
CA ASP A 65 -20.29 0.78 58.53
C ASP A 65 -18.99 0.01 58.21
N ALA A 66 -18.81 -1.19 58.76
CA ALA A 66 -17.74 -2.11 58.33
C ALA A 66 -17.87 -2.48 56.86
N LYS A 67 -19.08 -2.81 56.38
CA LYS A 67 -19.32 -3.11 54.96
C LYS A 67 -19.02 -1.90 54.06
N ARG A 68 -19.45 -0.70 54.46
CA ARG A 68 -19.13 0.55 53.74
C ARG A 68 -17.64 0.83 53.70
N TYR A 69 -16.95 0.65 54.83
CA TYR A 69 -15.52 0.85 54.93
C TYR A 69 -14.75 -0.10 54.00
N VAL A 70 -15.06 -1.40 54.05
CA VAL A 70 -14.45 -2.41 53.17
C VAL A 70 -14.70 -2.07 51.70
N HIS A 71 -15.93 -1.69 51.34
CA HIS A 71 -16.25 -1.30 49.97
C HIS A 71 -15.47 -0.05 49.52
N SER A 72 -15.40 0.98 50.36
CA SER A 72 -14.63 2.20 50.06
C SER A 72 -13.12 1.93 49.95
N TRP A 73 -12.60 1.01 50.75
CA TRP A 73 -11.20 0.60 50.70
C TRP A 73 -10.87 -0.21 49.45
N GLN A 74 -11.76 -1.13 49.04
CA GLN A 74 -11.63 -1.85 47.77
C GLN A 74 -11.61 -0.88 46.59
N LEU A 75 -12.55 0.07 46.55
CA LEU A 75 -12.61 1.09 45.49
C LEU A 75 -11.33 1.93 45.44
N GLN A 76 -10.82 2.41 46.59
CA GLN A 76 -9.57 3.17 46.65
C GLN A 76 -8.36 2.34 46.22
N ARG A 77 -8.32 1.06 46.58
CA ARG A 77 -7.26 0.14 46.18
C ARG A 77 -7.27 -0.10 44.67
N ASP A 78 -8.46 -0.30 44.09
CA ASP A 78 -8.63 -0.51 42.65
C ASP A 78 -8.26 0.75 41.86
N GLN A 79 -8.70 1.93 42.31
CA GLN A 79 -8.29 3.23 41.73
C GLN A 79 -6.77 3.44 41.77
N LYS A 80 -6.12 3.13 42.90
CA LYS A 80 -4.66 3.22 43.01
C LYS A 80 -3.96 2.24 42.06
N LYS A 81 -4.52 1.04 41.89
CA LYS A 81 -4.00 0.04 40.95
C LYS A 81 -4.12 0.55 39.51
N GLU A 82 -5.28 1.08 39.14
CA GLU A 82 -5.56 1.62 37.81
C GLU A 82 -4.65 2.80 37.47
N LEU A 83 -4.49 3.77 38.38
CA LEU A 83 -3.56 4.90 38.20
C LEU A 83 -2.12 4.43 37.98
N LYS A 84 -1.67 3.43 38.75
CA LYS A 84 -0.33 2.85 38.57
C LYS A 84 -0.17 2.16 37.23
N ILE A 85 -1.21 1.47 36.74
CA ILE A 85 -1.22 0.85 35.41
C ILE A 85 -1.12 1.92 34.32
N GLN A 86 -1.92 2.99 34.43
CA GLN A 86 -1.88 4.12 33.49
C GLN A 86 -0.51 4.81 33.48
N GLU A 87 0.10 5.02 34.64
CA GLU A 87 1.44 5.60 34.75
C GLU A 87 2.51 4.71 34.09
N LEU A 88 2.46 3.39 34.33
CA LEU A 88 3.37 2.44 33.70
C LEU A 88 3.18 2.39 32.18
N TYR A 89 1.93 2.43 31.71
CA TYR A 89 1.62 2.45 30.29
C TYR A 89 2.14 3.72 29.61
N ALA A 90 1.96 4.89 30.24
CA ALA A 90 2.49 6.16 29.74
C ALA A 90 4.02 6.13 29.62
N LYS A 91 4.73 5.65 30.67
CA LYS A 91 6.20 5.47 30.60
C LYS A 91 6.61 4.49 29.50
N GLY A 92 5.84 3.42 29.30
CA GLY A 92 6.05 2.46 28.23
C GLY A 92 5.93 3.10 26.85
N LEU A 93 4.92 3.95 26.64
CA LEU A 93 4.76 4.72 25.40
C LEU A 93 5.91 5.70 25.18
N ASP A 94 6.35 6.42 26.22
CA ASP A 94 7.49 7.33 26.14
C ASP A 94 8.79 6.61 25.75
N ALA A 95 9.02 5.42 26.33
CA ALA A 95 10.16 4.58 25.96
C ALA A 95 10.05 4.06 24.52
N PHE A 96 8.84 3.64 24.11
CA PHE A 96 8.56 3.15 22.75
C PHE A 96 8.83 4.23 21.70
N HIS A 97 8.31 5.45 21.90
CA HIS A 97 8.55 6.57 21.00
C HIS A 97 10.00 7.08 21.01
N ALA A 98 10.75 6.81 22.07
CA ALA A 98 12.18 7.10 22.18
C ALA A 98 13.08 5.99 21.61
N ASP A 99 12.51 4.99 20.92
CA ASP A 99 13.23 3.84 20.34
C ASP A 99 13.99 2.99 21.38
N ARG A 100 13.57 3.06 22.66
CA ARG A 100 14.10 2.24 23.76
C ARG A 100 13.27 0.96 23.88
N THR A 101 13.36 0.10 22.86
CA THR A 101 12.49 -1.06 22.65
C THR A 101 12.51 -2.07 23.80
N GLU A 102 13.66 -2.29 24.44
CA GLU A 102 13.81 -3.22 25.56
C GLU A 102 13.11 -2.73 26.82
N GLU A 103 13.31 -1.45 27.16
CA GLU A 103 12.65 -0.79 28.30
C GLU A 103 11.13 -0.74 28.08
N ALA A 104 10.70 -0.39 26.87
CA ALA A 104 9.28 -0.37 26.50
C ALA A 104 8.64 -1.76 26.66
N ALA A 105 9.31 -2.82 26.19
CA ALA A 105 8.83 -4.19 26.32
C ALA A 105 8.66 -4.60 27.78
N GLU A 106 9.62 -4.27 28.66
CA GLU A 106 9.52 -4.55 30.09
C GLU A 106 8.34 -3.80 30.72
N LEU A 107 8.17 -2.51 30.39
CA LEU A 107 7.07 -1.69 30.92
C LEU A 107 5.71 -2.21 30.47
N PHE A 108 5.53 -2.58 29.19
CA PHE A 108 4.28 -3.16 28.69
C PHE A 108 4.00 -4.56 29.27
N ASN A 109 5.04 -5.37 29.50
CA ASN A 109 4.88 -6.65 30.20
C ASN A 109 4.36 -6.44 31.63
N ARG A 110 4.92 -5.50 32.38
CA ARG A 110 4.43 -5.16 33.73
C ARG A 110 2.99 -4.64 33.74
N VAL A 111 2.58 -3.91 32.70
CA VAL A 111 1.19 -3.49 32.51
C VAL A 111 0.29 -4.70 32.27
N THR A 112 0.64 -5.58 31.35
CA THR A 112 -0.16 -6.78 31.01
C THR A 112 -0.18 -7.83 32.12
N GLU A 113 0.83 -7.90 32.98
CA GLU A 113 0.80 -8.69 34.23
C GLU A 113 -0.19 -8.12 35.25
N SER A 114 -0.26 -6.79 35.35
CA SER A 114 -1.15 -6.10 36.30
C SER A 114 -2.60 -6.06 35.83
N ASP A 115 -2.80 -5.90 34.53
CA ASP A 115 -4.06 -5.92 33.81
C ASP A 115 -3.92 -6.67 32.47
N PRO A 116 -4.25 -7.98 32.46
CA PRO A 116 -4.22 -8.81 31.25
C PRO A 116 -5.18 -8.38 30.15
N SER A 117 -6.11 -7.45 30.44
CA SER A 117 -7.10 -6.93 29.51
C SER A 117 -6.75 -5.55 28.92
N HIS A 118 -5.58 -5.00 29.25
CA HIS A 118 -5.17 -3.68 28.79
C HIS A 118 -4.82 -3.66 27.29
N ILE A 119 -5.81 -3.34 26.44
CA ILE A 119 -5.72 -3.37 24.97
C ILE A 119 -4.50 -2.63 24.44
N GLY A 120 -4.29 -1.38 24.85
CA GLY A 120 -3.17 -0.57 24.34
C GLY A 120 -1.79 -1.18 24.63
N ALA A 121 -1.64 -1.87 25.77
CA ALA A 121 -0.37 -2.50 26.12
C ALA A 121 -0.15 -3.80 25.36
N LEU A 122 -1.22 -4.57 25.12
CA LEU A 122 -1.19 -5.75 24.25
C LEU A 122 -0.81 -5.38 22.81
N LEU A 123 -1.37 -4.29 22.28
CA LEU A 123 -1.04 -3.79 20.94
C LEU A 123 0.43 -3.38 20.86
N ARG A 124 0.92 -2.53 21.77
CA ARG A 124 2.32 -2.08 21.76
C ARG A 124 3.33 -3.21 22.04
N ALA A 125 3.00 -4.15 22.92
CA ALA A 125 3.81 -5.34 23.11
C ALA A 125 3.86 -6.19 21.82
N GLY A 126 2.73 -6.33 21.12
CA GLY A 126 2.66 -6.97 19.82
C GLY A 126 3.50 -6.25 18.75
N ASP A 127 3.48 -4.91 18.73
CA ASP A 127 4.29 -4.08 17.81
C ASP A 127 5.77 -4.37 17.98
N ILE A 128 6.25 -4.38 19.23
CA ILE A 128 7.65 -4.70 19.55
C ILE A 128 8.01 -6.14 19.13
N LEU A 129 7.13 -7.11 19.38
CA LEU A 129 7.35 -8.51 18.97
C LEU A 129 7.40 -8.65 17.45
N PHE A 130 6.58 -7.89 16.74
CA PHE A 130 6.54 -7.86 15.28
C PHE A 130 7.85 -7.31 14.70
N GLU A 131 8.36 -6.21 15.23
CA GLU A 131 9.65 -5.62 14.83
C GLU A 131 10.84 -6.56 15.09
N LYS A 132 10.77 -7.37 16.16
CA LYS A 132 11.76 -8.41 16.44
C LYS A 132 11.67 -9.64 15.53
N GLY A 133 10.66 -9.71 14.65
CA GLY A 133 10.39 -10.85 13.79
C GLY A 133 9.71 -12.03 14.49
N GLU A 134 9.26 -11.86 15.74
CA GLU A 134 8.53 -12.89 16.51
C GLU A 134 7.04 -12.91 16.12
N MET A 135 6.76 -13.16 14.85
CA MET A 135 5.44 -13.04 14.22
C MET A 135 4.32 -13.84 14.92
N VAL A 136 4.65 -15.02 15.46
CA VAL A 136 3.67 -15.87 16.17
C VAL A 136 3.21 -15.21 17.47
N LYS A 137 4.16 -14.74 18.29
CA LYS A 137 3.83 -14.09 19.56
C LYS A 137 3.16 -12.73 19.35
N ALA A 138 3.61 -11.97 18.35
CA ALA A 138 2.96 -10.72 17.96
C ALA A 138 1.48 -10.96 17.63
N ARG A 139 1.19 -11.98 16.82
CA ARG A 139 -0.18 -12.37 16.48
C ARG A 139 -1.02 -12.74 17.71
N GLU A 140 -0.45 -13.50 18.65
CA GLU A 140 -1.13 -13.86 19.90
C GLU A 140 -1.49 -12.61 20.73
N SER A 141 -0.57 -11.64 20.85
CA SER A 141 -0.82 -10.38 21.53
C SER A 141 -1.95 -9.57 20.88
N TYR A 142 -1.93 -9.43 19.54
CA TYR A 142 -3.00 -8.73 18.81
C TYR A 142 -4.34 -9.48 18.87
N MET A 143 -4.32 -10.81 18.83
CA MET A 143 -5.52 -11.64 18.92
C MET A 143 -6.18 -11.50 20.29
N ARG A 144 -5.41 -11.47 21.38
CA ARG A 144 -5.94 -11.16 22.72
C ARG A 144 -6.58 -9.77 22.76
N ALA A 145 -5.92 -8.76 22.19
CA ALA A 145 -6.49 -7.41 22.10
C ALA A 145 -7.84 -7.40 21.33
N HIS A 146 -7.93 -8.17 20.24
CA HIS A 146 -9.16 -8.36 19.48
C HIS A 146 -10.25 -9.14 20.24
N GLU A 147 -9.89 -10.17 21.01
CA GLU A 147 -10.85 -10.91 21.84
C GLU A 147 -11.48 -10.03 22.94
N ILE A 148 -10.69 -9.13 23.53
CA ILE A 148 -11.16 -8.17 24.53
C ILE A 148 -12.08 -7.12 23.88
N MET A 149 -11.72 -6.64 22.68
CA MET A 149 -12.51 -5.65 21.94
C MET A 149 -12.57 -6.00 20.44
N PRO A 150 -13.56 -6.80 20.01
CA PRO A 150 -13.66 -7.31 18.64
C PRO A 150 -13.75 -6.23 17.54
N GLY A 151 -14.22 -5.03 17.89
CA GLY A 151 -14.32 -3.88 16.97
C GLY A 151 -13.11 -2.94 16.96
N ASN A 152 -12.01 -3.29 17.63
CA ASN A 152 -10.84 -2.42 17.66
C ASN A 152 -10.10 -2.45 16.31
N ILE A 153 -10.21 -1.36 15.55
CA ILE A 153 -9.61 -1.22 14.21
C ILE A 153 -8.08 -1.35 14.27
N GLU A 154 -7.42 -0.84 15.31
CA GLU A 154 -5.96 -0.92 15.45
C GLU A 154 -5.49 -2.38 15.64
N ALA A 155 -6.22 -3.18 16.42
CA ALA A 155 -5.98 -4.61 16.57
C ALA A 155 -6.17 -5.36 15.25
N LEU A 156 -7.25 -5.05 14.51
CA LEU A 156 -7.54 -5.67 13.21
C LEU A 156 -6.46 -5.31 12.16
N LEU A 157 -6.02 -4.05 12.11
CA LEU A 157 -4.92 -3.61 11.24
C LEU A 157 -3.60 -4.30 11.61
N SER A 158 -3.37 -4.54 12.90
CA SER A 158 -2.16 -5.22 13.35
C SER A 158 -2.17 -6.72 13.01
N LEU A 159 -3.33 -7.38 13.13
CA LEU A 159 -3.54 -8.76 12.68
C LEU A 159 -3.41 -8.90 11.16
N GLU A 160 -4.02 -7.98 10.41
CA GLU A 160 -3.88 -7.88 8.96
C GLU A 160 -2.41 -7.79 8.56
N ARG A 161 -1.65 -6.87 9.17
CA ARG A 161 -0.21 -6.69 8.88
C ARG A 161 0.59 -7.97 9.10
N VAL A 162 0.32 -8.71 10.19
CA VAL A 162 1.00 -9.98 10.46
C VAL A 162 0.65 -11.04 9.41
N ASP A 163 -0.63 -11.18 9.07
CA ASP A 163 -1.06 -12.19 8.11
C ASP A 163 -0.64 -11.81 6.67
N HIS A 164 -0.57 -10.51 6.33
CA HIS A 164 -0.02 -9.99 5.07
C HIS A 164 1.47 -10.32 4.91
N ASP A 165 2.31 -10.07 5.94
CA ASP A 165 3.75 -10.39 5.89
C ASP A 165 4.01 -11.90 5.79
N ARG A 166 3.08 -12.71 6.30
CA ARG A 166 3.09 -14.16 6.15
C ARG A 166 2.48 -14.65 4.84
N GLN A 167 2.08 -13.75 3.94
CA GLN A 167 1.42 -14.03 2.66
C GLN A 167 0.12 -14.82 2.80
N LYS A 168 -0.54 -14.70 3.96
CA LYS A 168 -1.84 -15.29 4.25
C LYS A 168 -2.96 -14.35 3.79
N TRP A 169 -3.10 -14.22 2.47
CA TRP A 169 -3.99 -13.25 1.84
C TRP A 169 -5.46 -13.38 2.26
N GLN A 170 -5.95 -14.61 2.45
CA GLN A 170 -7.35 -14.86 2.81
C GLN A 170 -7.65 -14.41 4.25
N GLU A 171 -6.72 -14.67 5.19
CA GLU A 171 -6.83 -14.22 6.57
C GLU A 171 -6.70 -12.70 6.68
N ALA A 172 -5.76 -12.10 5.95
CA ALA A 172 -5.63 -10.65 5.87
C ALA A 172 -6.92 -9.99 5.34
N LEU A 173 -7.51 -10.52 4.27
CA LEU A 173 -8.79 -10.04 3.72
C LEU A 173 -9.93 -10.14 4.74
N LYS A 174 -10.00 -11.20 5.56
CA LYS A 174 -11.03 -11.30 6.63
C LYS A 174 -10.90 -10.18 7.65
N HIS A 175 -9.68 -9.84 8.05
CA HIS A 175 -9.42 -8.73 8.97
C HIS A 175 -9.80 -7.39 8.32
N ILE A 176 -9.45 -7.18 7.06
CA ILE A 176 -9.84 -6.00 6.28
C ILE A 176 -11.36 -5.88 6.14
N ASP A 177 -12.05 -6.96 5.81
CA ASP A 177 -13.52 -6.99 5.70
C ASP A 177 -14.19 -6.70 7.05
N SER A 178 -13.59 -7.14 8.16
CA SER A 178 -14.06 -6.78 9.51
C SER A 178 -13.91 -5.28 9.78
N ILE A 179 -12.81 -4.66 9.35
CA ILE A 179 -12.61 -3.20 9.45
C ILE A 179 -13.66 -2.47 8.61
N LEU A 180 -13.87 -2.91 7.36
CA LEU A 180 -14.84 -2.31 6.45
C LEU A 180 -16.30 -2.53 6.88
N GLY A 181 -16.58 -3.55 7.70
CA GLY A 181 -17.88 -3.73 8.35
C GLY A 181 -18.15 -2.75 9.50
N ILE A 182 -17.09 -2.18 10.09
CA ILE A 182 -17.16 -1.14 11.14
C ILE A 182 -17.19 0.25 10.51
N ASP A 183 -16.30 0.48 9.53
CA ASP A 183 -16.14 1.72 8.80
C ASP A 183 -15.99 1.41 7.29
N GLU A 184 -17.10 1.46 6.57
CA GLU A 184 -17.15 1.18 5.13
C GLU A 184 -16.28 2.15 4.31
N GLY A 185 -16.01 3.35 4.84
CA GLY A 185 -15.24 4.41 4.22
C GLY A 185 -13.76 4.41 4.63
N ASN A 186 -13.28 3.40 5.34
CA ASN A 186 -11.91 3.35 5.83
C ASN A 186 -10.91 3.27 4.67
N LEU A 187 -10.36 4.41 4.26
CA LEU A 187 -9.49 4.51 3.09
C LEU A 187 -8.26 3.60 3.19
N LYS A 188 -7.68 3.44 4.39
CA LYS A 188 -6.53 2.57 4.62
C LYS A 188 -6.89 1.10 4.36
N ALA A 189 -8.00 0.63 4.92
CA ALA A 189 -8.48 -0.73 4.70
C ALA A 189 -8.88 -0.98 3.24
N LEU A 190 -9.51 -0.01 2.56
CA LEU A 190 -9.84 -0.11 1.14
C LEU A 190 -8.57 -0.22 0.26
N ARG A 191 -7.54 0.58 0.53
CA ARG A 191 -6.26 0.50 -0.18
C ARG A 191 -5.56 -0.85 0.06
N MET A 192 -5.50 -1.32 1.31
CA MET A 192 -4.97 -2.66 1.64
C MET A 192 -5.74 -3.77 0.92
N LYS A 193 -7.08 -3.69 0.88
CA LYS A 193 -7.92 -4.64 0.16
C LYS A 193 -7.55 -4.69 -1.33
N ARG A 194 -7.46 -3.52 -1.95
CA ARG A 194 -7.09 -3.36 -3.36
C ARG A 194 -5.72 -3.96 -3.64
N ASP A 195 -4.72 -3.65 -2.83
CA ASP A 195 -3.35 -4.13 -3.02
C ASP A 195 -3.25 -5.66 -2.96
N ILE A 196 -4.02 -6.32 -2.07
CA ILE A 196 -4.10 -7.79 -2.02
C ILE A 196 -4.83 -8.34 -3.25
N GLN A 197 -5.93 -7.71 -3.68
CA GLN A 197 -6.70 -8.12 -4.85
C GLN A 197 -5.88 -8.00 -6.14
N GLU A 198 -5.09 -6.93 -6.28
CA GLU A 198 -4.15 -6.72 -7.40
C GLU A 198 -3.10 -7.83 -7.46
N LYS A 199 -2.45 -8.16 -6.32
CA LYS A 199 -1.47 -9.27 -6.25
C LYS A 199 -2.07 -10.62 -6.66
N ASN A 200 -3.35 -10.81 -6.39
CA ASN A 200 -4.08 -12.04 -6.74
C ASN A 200 -4.77 -11.97 -8.13
N ALA A 201 -4.55 -10.90 -8.90
CA ALA A 201 -5.18 -10.66 -10.21
C ALA A 201 -6.72 -10.72 -10.18
N GLN A 202 -7.33 -10.35 -9.06
CA GLN A 202 -8.78 -10.29 -8.84
C GLN A 202 -9.35 -8.97 -9.40
N TRP A 203 -9.21 -8.77 -10.71
CA TRP A 203 -9.39 -7.45 -11.33
C TRP A 203 -10.81 -6.89 -11.28
N GLU A 204 -11.84 -7.74 -11.23
CA GLU A 204 -13.22 -7.26 -11.06
C GLU A 204 -13.41 -6.66 -9.67
N GLU A 205 -12.93 -7.37 -8.66
CA GLU A 205 -13.00 -6.95 -7.27
C GLU A 205 -12.11 -5.72 -7.01
N VAL A 206 -10.95 -5.60 -7.69
CA VAL A 206 -10.13 -4.38 -7.68
C VAL A 206 -10.94 -3.19 -8.18
N VAL A 207 -11.65 -3.32 -9.31
CA VAL A 207 -12.47 -2.23 -9.87
C VAL A 207 -13.60 -1.85 -8.90
N GLU A 208 -14.25 -2.81 -8.25
CA GLU A 208 -15.26 -2.53 -7.22
C GLU A 208 -14.67 -1.77 -6.02
N THR A 209 -13.55 -2.24 -5.47
CA THR A 209 -12.85 -1.58 -4.36
C THR A 209 -12.38 -0.18 -4.76
N GLN A 210 -11.84 0.00 -5.97
CA GLN A 210 -11.42 1.31 -6.48
C GLN A 210 -12.59 2.30 -6.59
N ASN A 211 -13.76 1.84 -7.03
CA ASN A 211 -14.96 2.68 -7.03
C ASN A 211 -15.41 3.07 -5.62
N LYS A 212 -15.17 2.22 -4.60
CA LYS A 212 -15.40 2.60 -3.20
C LYS A 212 -14.41 3.64 -2.72
N ILE A 213 -13.12 3.50 -3.07
CA ILE A 213 -12.08 4.50 -2.76
C ILE A 213 -12.47 5.87 -3.32
N LEU A 214 -12.91 5.95 -4.58
CA LEU A 214 -13.32 7.20 -5.22
C LEU A 214 -14.60 7.82 -4.62
N LYS A 215 -15.39 7.07 -3.84
CA LYS A 215 -16.54 7.62 -3.11
C LYS A 215 -16.16 8.20 -1.74
N THR A 216 -14.93 7.96 -1.27
CA THR A 216 -14.42 8.57 -0.04
C THR A 216 -14.02 10.03 -0.27
N ASN A 217 -13.89 10.82 0.79
CA ASN A 217 -13.48 12.22 0.69
C ASN A 217 -11.97 12.31 0.44
N LEU A 218 -11.57 12.37 -0.83
CA LEU A 218 -10.17 12.48 -1.26
C LEU A 218 -9.79 13.93 -1.58
N ALA A 219 -8.52 14.26 -1.44
CA ALA A 219 -7.99 15.52 -1.98
C ALA A 219 -8.08 15.50 -3.53
N PRO A 220 -8.33 16.64 -4.22
CA PRO A 220 -8.54 16.66 -5.67
C PRO A 220 -7.40 16.01 -6.48
N GLU A 221 -6.15 16.19 -6.08
CA GLU A 221 -4.98 15.58 -6.72
C GLU A 221 -4.96 14.05 -6.55
N GLU A 222 -5.32 13.56 -5.34
CA GLU A 222 -5.43 12.13 -5.09
C GLU A 222 -6.61 11.52 -5.84
N GLU A 223 -7.75 12.20 -5.87
CA GLU A 223 -8.93 11.76 -6.62
C GLU A 223 -8.63 11.61 -8.11
N GLN A 224 -7.93 12.59 -8.71
CA GLN A 224 -7.52 12.52 -10.11
C GLN A 224 -6.62 11.32 -10.37
N LYS A 225 -5.64 11.06 -9.49
CA LYS A 225 -4.74 9.90 -9.61
C LYS A 225 -5.52 8.58 -9.48
N GLU A 226 -6.42 8.49 -8.50
CA GLU A 226 -7.25 7.29 -8.31
C GLU A 226 -8.23 7.08 -9.48
N GLN A 227 -8.69 8.15 -10.14
CA GLN A 227 -9.53 8.08 -11.34
C GLN A 227 -8.73 7.58 -12.56
N GLN A 228 -7.46 7.97 -12.68
CA GLN A 228 -6.56 7.44 -13.71
C GLN A 228 -6.26 5.95 -13.46
N ASN A 229 -5.96 5.58 -12.22
CA ASN A 229 -5.75 4.18 -11.82
C ASN A 229 -6.96 3.30 -12.15
N LEU A 230 -8.19 3.83 -11.96
CA LEU A 230 -9.42 3.12 -12.30
C LEU A 230 -9.47 2.67 -13.77
N GLN A 231 -9.00 3.49 -14.71
CA GLN A 231 -8.97 3.09 -16.12
C GLN A 231 -7.96 1.96 -16.35
N GLY A 232 -6.80 2.01 -15.69
CA GLY A 232 -5.82 0.93 -15.67
C GLY A 232 -6.40 -0.39 -15.15
N TYR A 233 -7.09 -0.38 -14.01
CA TYR A 233 -7.70 -1.59 -13.45
C TYR A 233 -8.85 -2.14 -14.31
N ARG A 234 -9.65 -1.25 -14.92
CA ARG A 234 -10.68 -1.66 -15.89
C ARG A 234 -10.05 -2.34 -17.11
N TYR A 235 -8.91 -1.83 -17.57
CA TYR A 235 -8.16 -2.43 -18.65
C TYR A 235 -7.62 -3.80 -18.28
N GLU A 236 -7.01 -3.98 -17.10
CA GLU A 236 -6.52 -5.29 -16.67
C GLU A 236 -7.66 -6.31 -16.52
N SER A 237 -8.82 -5.87 -16.04
CA SER A 237 -10.04 -6.69 -16.04
C SER A 237 -10.44 -7.10 -17.46
N ALA A 238 -10.42 -6.18 -18.43
CA ALA A 238 -10.70 -6.51 -19.83
C ALA A 238 -9.64 -7.46 -20.43
N ASN A 239 -8.37 -7.24 -20.12
CA ASN A 239 -7.25 -8.07 -20.55
C ASN A 239 -7.36 -9.50 -20.02
N HIS A 240 -7.79 -9.68 -18.77
CA HIS A 240 -8.09 -10.98 -18.21
C HIS A 240 -9.17 -11.74 -19.01
N TYR A 241 -10.23 -11.06 -19.45
CA TYR A 241 -11.23 -11.67 -20.35
C TYR A 241 -10.66 -12.00 -21.73
N LEU A 242 -9.78 -11.15 -22.28
CA LEU A 242 -9.10 -11.43 -23.56
C LEU A 242 -8.22 -12.68 -23.47
N GLN A 243 -7.48 -12.85 -22.38
CA GLN A 243 -6.65 -14.03 -22.13
C GLN A 243 -7.50 -15.28 -21.91
N SER A 244 -8.65 -15.14 -21.25
CA SER A 244 -9.60 -16.23 -21.02
C SER A 244 -10.44 -16.58 -22.27
N GLY A 245 -10.30 -15.83 -23.37
CA GLY A 245 -11.05 -16.05 -24.62
C GLY A 245 -12.51 -15.60 -24.57
N VAL A 246 -12.94 -14.90 -23.52
CA VAL A 246 -14.32 -14.39 -23.39
C VAL A 246 -14.42 -13.01 -24.05
N LEU A 247 -14.41 -13.00 -25.39
CA LEU A 247 -14.25 -11.79 -26.20
C LEU A 247 -15.40 -10.79 -26.02
N ASP A 248 -16.65 -11.24 -25.92
CA ASP A 248 -17.83 -10.37 -25.72
C ASP A 248 -17.68 -9.43 -24.51
N LYS A 249 -17.23 -9.98 -23.37
CA LYS A 249 -17.04 -9.22 -22.13
C LYS A 249 -15.87 -8.25 -22.25
N ALA A 250 -14.77 -8.70 -22.85
CA ALA A 250 -13.61 -7.86 -23.09
C ALA A 250 -13.97 -6.66 -23.98
N ILE A 251 -14.62 -6.89 -25.12
CA ILE A 251 -15.04 -5.85 -26.07
C ILE A 251 -15.95 -4.82 -25.39
N LYS A 252 -16.93 -5.28 -24.60
CA LYS A 252 -17.82 -4.39 -23.85
C LYS A 252 -17.05 -3.50 -22.87
N LYS A 253 -16.08 -4.06 -22.14
CA LYS A 253 -15.24 -3.32 -21.19
C LYS A 253 -14.31 -2.33 -21.88
N LEU A 254 -13.66 -2.73 -22.98
CA LEU A 254 -12.77 -1.86 -23.75
C LEU A 254 -13.51 -0.67 -24.35
N LYS A 255 -14.71 -0.89 -24.92
CA LYS A 255 -15.59 0.21 -25.37
C LYS A 255 -15.96 1.18 -24.24
N SER A 256 -16.22 0.64 -23.05
CA SER A 256 -16.50 1.45 -21.85
C SER A 256 -15.29 2.30 -21.43
N ILE A 257 -14.08 1.75 -21.50
CA ILE A 257 -12.83 2.48 -21.19
C ILE A 257 -12.64 3.62 -22.19
N ILE A 258 -12.72 3.34 -23.49
CA ILE A 258 -12.58 4.34 -24.57
C ILE A 258 -13.61 5.48 -24.43
N LYS A 259 -14.84 5.16 -24.03
CA LYS A 259 -15.87 6.17 -23.80
C LYS A 259 -15.54 7.09 -22.61
N ALA A 260 -14.87 6.56 -21.59
CA ALA A 260 -14.49 7.31 -20.39
C ALA A 260 -13.19 8.09 -20.58
N ASP A 261 -12.23 7.51 -21.30
CA ASP A 261 -10.91 8.07 -21.58
C ASP A 261 -10.55 7.79 -23.05
N LYS A 262 -10.68 8.83 -23.87
CA LYS A 262 -10.39 8.77 -25.31
C LYS A 262 -8.89 8.69 -25.61
N ASP A 263 -8.04 9.06 -24.65
CA ASP A 263 -6.59 9.03 -24.82
C ASP A 263 -5.98 7.68 -24.41
N PHE A 264 -6.81 6.72 -23.99
CA PHE A 264 -6.37 5.40 -23.52
C PHE A 264 -5.99 4.47 -24.69
N ILE A 265 -4.83 4.73 -25.30
CA ILE A 265 -4.31 4.08 -26.52
C ILE A 265 -4.46 2.56 -26.48
N VAL A 266 -4.03 1.92 -25.39
CA VAL A 266 -3.99 0.45 -25.30
C VAL A 266 -5.39 -0.19 -25.33
N ALA A 267 -6.46 0.53 -24.95
CA ALA A 267 -7.81 -0.01 -25.07
C ALA A 267 -8.27 -0.10 -26.53
N TYR A 268 -7.90 0.87 -27.38
CA TYR A 268 -8.17 0.79 -28.82
C TYR A 268 -7.41 -0.37 -29.47
N LEU A 269 -6.12 -0.52 -29.16
CA LEU A 269 -5.30 -1.61 -29.71
C LEU A 269 -5.84 -2.98 -29.30
N SER A 270 -6.16 -3.15 -28.01
CA SER A 270 -6.74 -4.39 -27.48
C SER A 270 -8.14 -4.66 -28.02
N LEU A 271 -8.94 -3.63 -28.29
CA LEU A 271 -10.26 -3.77 -28.91
C LEU A 271 -10.15 -4.19 -30.37
N ALA A 272 -9.24 -3.58 -31.13
CA ALA A 272 -8.97 -3.99 -32.50
C ALA A 272 -8.48 -5.45 -32.57
N GLY A 273 -7.55 -5.83 -31.71
CA GLY A 273 -7.08 -7.22 -31.61
C GLY A 273 -8.18 -8.20 -31.18
N ALA A 274 -9.12 -7.79 -30.32
CA ALA A 274 -10.29 -8.59 -29.98
C ALA A 274 -11.20 -8.82 -31.19
N TYR A 275 -11.46 -7.77 -31.98
CA TYR A 275 -12.24 -7.86 -33.21
C TYR A 275 -11.56 -8.70 -34.28
N GLU A 276 -10.23 -8.64 -34.41
CA GLU A 276 -9.50 -9.53 -35.31
C GLU A 276 -9.64 -11.01 -34.91
N LYS A 277 -9.62 -11.32 -33.60
CA LYS A 277 -9.89 -12.68 -33.10
C LYS A 277 -11.30 -13.16 -33.41
N GLU A 278 -12.27 -12.26 -33.48
CA GLU A 278 -13.65 -12.55 -33.94
C GLU A 278 -13.81 -12.57 -35.46
N ALA A 279 -12.72 -12.37 -36.21
CA ALA A 279 -12.73 -12.15 -37.66
C ALA A 279 -13.58 -10.95 -38.13
N ASN A 280 -13.91 -10.02 -37.21
CA ASN A 280 -14.60 -8.78 -37.51
C ASN A 280 -13.60 -7.69 -37.92
N TYR A 281 -13.01 -7.86 -39.11
CA TYR A 281 -11.93 -7.00 -39.58
C TYR A 281 -12.35 -5.56 -39.81
N LYS A 282 -13.61 -5.32 -40.19
CA LYS A 282 -14.14 -3.98 -40.41
C LYS A 282 -14.10 -3.15 -39.13
N ASP A 283 -14.59 -3.70 -38.02
CA ASP A 283 -14.59 -3.00 -36.74
C ASP A 283 -13.17 -2.84 -36.18
N ALA A 284 -12.28 -3.80 -36.45
CA ALA A 284 -10.87 -3.69 -36.06
C ALA A 284 -10.17 -2.50 -36.76
N GLU A 285 -10.31 -2.39 -38.08
CA GLU A 285 -9.78 -1.29 -38.87
C GLU A 285 -10.35 0.06 -38.40
N GLU A 286 -11.68 0.13 -38.23
CA GLU A 286 -12.36 1.33 -37.79
C GLU A 286 -11.89 1.76 -36.39
N THR A 287 -11.65 0.81 -35.49
CA THR A 287 -11.14 1.08 -34.14
C THR A 287 -9.74 1.66 -34.17
N LEU A 288 -8.82 1.09 -34.96
CA LEU A 288 -7.46 1.62 -35.10
C LEU A 288 -7.45 3.02 -35.72
N ARG A 289 -8.26 3.25 -36.76
CA ARG A 289 -8.40 4.57 -37.39
C ARG A 289 -8.94 5.61 -36.40
N LYS A 290 -9.99 5.28 -35.65
CA LYS A 290 -10.53 6.15 -34.60
C LYS A 290 -9.52 6.43 -33.49
N GLY A 291 -8.73 5.44 -33.09
CA GLY A 291 -7.65 5.62 -32.11
C GLY A 291 -6.62 6.65 -32.59
N TYR A 292 -6.22 6.58 -33.87
CA TYR A 292 -5.35 7.59 -34.47
C TYR A 292 -6.01 8.98 -34.54
N GLU A 293 -7.27 9.05 -34.96
CA GLU A 293 -8.00 10.32 -35.08
C GLU A 293 -8.14 11.05 -33.74
N GLU A 294 -8.35 10.34 -32.62
CA GLU A 294 -8.51 10.94 -31.29
C GLU A 294 -7.15 11.29 -30.64
N THR A 295 -6.12 10.45 -30.81
CA THR A 295 -4.85 10.57 -30.05
C THR A 295 -3.67 11.10 -30.86
N SER A 296 -3.75 11.05 -32.19
CA SER A 296 -2.62 11.23 -33.13
C SER A 296 -1.40 10.32 -32.84
N ALA A 297 -1.58 9.21 -32.11
CA ALA A 297 -0.47 8.33 -31.75
C ALA A 297 -0.04 7.44 -32.93
N LEU A 298 1.21 7.55 -33.35
CA LEU A 298 1.78 6.83 -34.51
C LEU A 298 1.73 5.29 -34.38
N VAL A 299 1.57 4.75 -33.17
CA VAL A 299 1.40 3.30 -32.95
C VAL A 299 0.18 2.75 -33.70
N PHE A 300 -0.89 3.53 -33.86
CA PHE A 300 -2.07 3.12 -34.63
C PHE A 300 -1.73 2.93 -36.11
N LEU A 301 -0.87 3.77 -36.68
CA LEU A 301 -0.43 3.63 -38.06
C LEU A 301 0.43 2.38 -38.24
N ALA A 302 1.33 2.07 -37.29
CA ALA A 302 2.11 0.84 -37.31
C ALA A 302 1.23 -0.42 -37.25
N TRP A 303 0.15 -0.40 -36.47
CA TRP A 303 -0.82 -1.50 -36.44
C TRP A 303 -1.66 -1.58 -37.73
N LEU A 304 -2.07 -0.44 -38.29
CA LEU A 304 -2.77 -0.41 -39.58
C LEU A 304 -1.89 -0.89 -40.73
N GLU A 305 -0.60 -0.57 -40.73
CA GLU A 305 0.37 -1.14 -41.68
C GLU A 305 0.35 -2.65 -41.67
N ASP A 306 0.52 -3.27 -40.49
CA ASP A 306 0.51 -4.73 -40.38
C ASP A 306 -0.85 -5.31 -40.75
N PHE A 307 -1.94 -4.66 -40.33
CA PHE A 307 -3.31 -5.02 -40.64
C PHE A 307 -3.56 -5.11 -42.16
N TYR A 308 -3.15 -4.10 -42.93
CA TYR A 308 -3.37 -4.05 -44.38
C TYR A 308 -2.37 -4.92 -45.15
N ILE A 309 -1.11 -4.96 -44.74
CA ILE A 309 -0.08 -5.78 -45.40
C ILE A 309 -0.43 -7.27 -45.30
N THR A 310 -0.81 -7.74 -44.11
CA THR A 310 -1.17 -9.16 -43.89
C THR A 310 -2.41 -9.57 -44.69
N ARG A 311 -3.28 -8.61 -45.02
CA ARG A 311 -4.48 -8.82 -45.85
C ARG A 311 -4.23 -8.63 -47.35
N GLY A 312 -3.01 -8.28 -47.75
CA GLY A 312 -2.67 -8.05 -49.16
C GLY A 312 -3.26 -6.77 -49.74
N GLU A 313 -3.59 -5.78 -48.91
CA GLU A 313 -4.18 -4.50 -49.30
C GLU A 313 -3.26 -3.29 -48.99
N PRO A 314 -1.96 -3.29 -49.34
CA PRO A 314 -1.04 -2.22 -48.97
C PRO A 314 -1.39 -0.84 -49.57
N GLY A 315 -2.20 -0.80 -50.64
CA GLY A 315 -2.68 0.45 -51.22
C GLY A 315 -3.48 1.31 -50.22
N LYS A 316 -4.33 0.68 -49.41
CA LYS A 316 -5.18 1.41 -48.45
C LYS A 316 -4.37 2.15 -47.38
N ILE A 317 -3.28 1.55 -46.89
CA ILE A 317 -2.40 2.20 -45.91
C ILE A 317 -1.56 3.31 -46.55
N ILE A 318 -1.13 3.13 -47.80
CA ILE A 318 -0.44 4.18 -48.56
C ILE A 318 -1.37 5.39 -48.73
N ASP A 319 -2.61 5.17 -49.17
CA ASP A 319 -3.61 6.22 -49.34
C ASP A 319 -3.90 6.95 -48.01
N LEU A 320 -3.98 6.20 -46.91
CA LEU A 320 -4.16 6.76 -45.58
C LEU A 320 -2.98 7.66 -45.18
N TYR A 321 -1.73 7.19 -45.33
CA TYR A 321 -0.55 8.01 -45.07
C TYR A 321 -0.53 9.28 -45.91
N GLN A 322 -0.79 9.16 -47.21
CA GLN A 322 -0.82 10.30 -48.12
C GLN A 322 -1.87 11.34 -47.71
N LYS A 323 -3.07 10.88 -47.32
CA LYS A 323 -4.12 11.77 -46.81
C LYS A 323 -3.68 12.50 -45.54
N ILE A 324 -3.12 11.79 -44.56
CA ILE A 324 -2.67 12.40 -43.29
C ILE A 324 -1.53 13.40 -43.55
N ILE A 325 -0.58 13.07 -44.43
CA ILE A 325 0.52 13.97 -44.80
C ILE A 325 0.01 15.22 -45.52
N GLN A 326 -1.04 15.12 -46.34
CA GLN A 326 -1.67 16.29 -46.95
C GLN A 326 -2.28 17.23 -45.90
N GLU A 327 -2.86 16.68 -44.85
CA GLU A 327 -3.42 17.44 -43.72
C GLU A 327 -2.31 18.01 -42.81
N GLN A 328 -1.18 17.30 -42.68
CA GLN A 328 -0.07 17.62 -41.77
C GLN A 328 1.29 17.59 -42.51
N PRO A 329 1.54 18.51 -43.46
CA PRO A 329 2.71 18.42 -44.35
C PRO A 329 4.05 18.61 -43.64
N MET A 330 4.05 19.23 -42.46
CA MET A 330 5.25 19.51 -41.66
C MET A 330 5.60 18.39 -40.67
N ASP A 331 4.77 17.34 -40.55
CA ASP A 331 5.12 16.20 -39.71
C ASP A 331 6.00 15.21 -40.49
N TYR A 332 7.31 15.47 -40.48
CA TYR A 332 8.31 14.64 -41.16
C TYR A 332 8.38 13.20 -40.64
N ARG A 333 7.82 12.91 -39.45
CA ARG A 333 7.72 11.53 -38.93
C ARG A 333 6.81 10.71 -39.84
N LEU A 334 5.68 11.28 -40.27
CA LEU A 334 4.74 10.60 -41.18
C LEU A 334 5.39 10.31 -42.54
N GLN A 335 6.17 11.25 -43.06
CA GLN A 335 6.93 11.05 -44.31
C GLN A 335 7.98 9.95 -44.15
N PHE A 336 8.70 9.92 -43.02
CA PHE A 336 9.66 8.86 -42.70
C PHE A 336 8.98 7.49 -42.64
N PHE A 337 7.83 7.37 -41.96
CA PHE A 337 7.10 6.10 -41.88
C PHE A 337 6.53 5.66 -43.24
N LEU A 338 6.02 6.59 -44.06
CA LEU A 338 5.58 6.28 -45.42
C LEU A 338 6.75 5.81 -46.30
N ALA A 339 7.91 6.47 -46.21
CA ALA A 339 9.11 6.03 -46.92
C ALA A 339 9.57 4.64 -46.48
N LYS A 340 9.55 4.37 -45.17
CA LYS A 340 9.84 3.04 -44.61
C LYS A 340 8.86 1.99 -45.14
N LEU A 341 7.58 2.32 -45.25
CA LEU A 341 6.56 1.45 -45.84
C LEU A 341 6.84 1.18 -47.32
N TYR A 342 7.12 2.21 -48.12
CA TYR A 342 7.50 2.03 -49.53
C TYR A 342 8.74 1.15 -49.68
N TYR A 343 9.77 1.35 -48.84
CA TYR A 343 10.95 0.50 -48.82
C TYR A 343 10.59 -0.96 -48.49
N ARG A 344 9.75 -1.20 -47.49
CA ARG A 344 9.26 -2.56 -47.13
C ARG A 344 8.51 -3.24 -48.27
N LEU A 345 7.80 -2.47 -49.09
CA LEU A 345 7.06 -2.95 -50.27
C LEU A 345 7.93 -3.04 -51.53
N GLU A 346 9.25 -2.84 -51.42
CA GLU A 346 10.23 -2.79 -52.53
C GLU A 346 9.89 -1.72 -53.60
N MET A 347 9.14 -0.68 -53.21
CA MET A 347 8.85 0.51 -54.03
C MET A 347 9.97 1.55 -53.86
N ILE A 348 11.18 1.19 -54.29
CA ILE A 348 12.42 1.91 -53.96
C ILE A 348 12.43 3.37 -54.42
N ASP A 349 11.93 3.67 -55.62
CA ASP A 349 11.91 5.05 -56.14
C ASP A 349 10.95 5.95 -55.35
N TYR A 350 9.78 5.42 -54.97
CA TYR A 350 8.83 6.15 -54.11
C TYR A 350 9.43 6.39 -52.73
N ALA A 351 10.07 5.37 -52.13
CA ALA A 351 10.75 5.50 -50.85
C ALA A 351 11.82 6.62 -50.92
N PHE A 352 12.67 6.60 -51.94
CA PHE A 352 13.72 7.60 -52.13
C PHE A 352 13.16 9.02 -52.26
N ASN A 353 12.14 9.20 -53.09
CA ASN A 353 11.53 10.51 -53.30
C ASN A 353 10.85 11.05 -52.04
N THR A 354 10.19 10.18 -51.27
CA THR A 354 9.57 10.55 -49.99
C THR A 354 10.60 10.93 -48.95
N VAL A 355 11.73 10.20 -48.83
CA VAL A 355 12.80 10.57 -47.89
C VAL A 355 13.45 11.90 -48.28
N ASN A 356 13.72 12.13 -49.57
CA ASN A 356 14.36 13.37 -50.01
C ASN A 356 13.48 14.62 -49.88
N ALA A 357 12.16 14.43 -49.75
CA ALA A 357 11.25 15.53 -49.44
C ALA A 357 11.31 15.97 -47.97
N ILE A 358 11.95 15.18 -47.10
CA ILE A 358 12.13 15.50 -45.68
C ILE A 358 13.23 16.54 -45.54
N GLU A 359 12.94 17.64 -44.84
CA GLU A 359 13.96 18.62 -44.49
C GLU A 359 14.89 18.05 -43.40
N MET A 360 16.10 17.66 -43.79
CA MET A 360 17.10 17.07 -42.88
C MET A 360 17.45 17.95 -41.68
N THR A 361 17.30 19.28 -41.78
CA THR A 361 17.51 20.21 -40.66
C THR A 361 16.40 20.14 -39.62
N ALA A 362 15.19 19.75 -40.02
CA ALA A 362 14.02 19.65 -39.16
C ALA A 362 13.84 18.24 -38.57
N PHE A 363 14.34 17.21 -39.27
CA PHE A 363 14.26 15.81 -38.85
C PHE A 363 15.57 15.09 -39.13
N ASP A 364 16.57 15.29 -38.26
CA ASP A 364 17.84 14.55 -38.28
C ASP A 364 17.78 13.41 -37.24
N SER A 365 17.81 12.17 -37.71
CA SER A 365 17.85 11.00 -36.84
C SER A 365 18.71 9.87 -37.43
N PRO A 366 19.35 9.04 -36.59
CA PRO A 366 20.06 7.85 -37.06
C PRO A 366 19.19 6.90 -37.88
N ASP A 367 17.91 6.77 -37.53
CA ASP A 367 16.95 5.91 -38.24
C ASP A 367 16.67 6.41 -39.65
N LEU A 368 16.55 7.73 -39.84
CA LEU A 368 16.40 8.34 -41.17
C LEU A 368 17.62 8.06 -42.05
N HIS A 369 18.82 8.32 -41.52
CA HIS A 369 20.08 8.04 -42.22
C HIS A 369 20.23 6.56 -42.55
N THR A 370 19.83 5.67 -41.64
CA THR A 370 19.84 4.22 -41.87
C THR A 370 18.88 3.83 -42.99
N LEU A 371 17.66 4.38 -43.01
CA LEU A 371 16.69 4.13 -44.07
C LEU A 371 17.20 4.62 -45.42
N LEU A 372 17.73 5.85 -45.48
CA LEU A 372 18.28 6.43 -46.71
C LEU A 372 19.48 5.62 -47.23
N ALA A 373 20.37 5.18 -46.34
CA ALA A 373 21.46 4.29 -46.69
C ALA A 373 20.96 2.95 -47.28
N CYS A 374 19.96 2.32 -46.66
CA CYS A 374 19.33 1.10 -47.16
C CYS A 374 18.69 1.31 -48.55
N ILE A 375 18.04 2.45 -48.78
CA ILE A 375 17.50 2.82 -50.08
C ILE A 375 18.63 2.95 -51.12
N TYR A 376 19.73 3.64 -50.79
CA TYR A 376 20.89 3.76 -51.68
C TYR A 376 21.52 2.40 -52.01
N VAL A 377 21.62 1.48 -51.03
CA VAL A 377 22.09 0.11 -51.25
C VAL A 377 21.21 -0.61 -52.28
N ARG A 378 19.87 -0.51 -52.15
CA ARG A 378 18.94 -1.11 -53.11
C ARG A 378 19.07 -0.52 -54.52
N ARG A 379 19.51 0.74 -54.63
CA ARG A 379 19.81 1.42 -55.89
C ARG A 379 21.23 1.18 -56.42
N SER A 380 22.04 0.38 -55.73
CA SER A 380 23.45 0.13 -56.04
C SER A 380 24.36 1.37 -55.93
N ASP A 381 23.92 2.42 -55.23
CA ASP A 381 24.75 3.58 -54.91
C ASP A 381 25.44 3.37 -53.56
N TYR A 382 26.51 2.58 -53.59
CA TYR A 382 27.23 2.20 -52.38
C TYR A 382 28.03 3.35 -51.75
N GLU A 383 28.37 4.37 -52.53
CA GLU A 383 29.11 5.55 -52.04
C GLU A 383 28.20 6.40 -51.15
N SER A 384 27.04 6.81 -51.68
CA SER A 384 26.04 7.55 -50.89
C SER A 384 25.55 6.73 -49.71
N ALA A 385 25.33 5.42 -49.88
CA ALA A 385 24.97 4.54 -48.76
C ALA A 385 26.02 4.54 -47.64
N SER A 386 27.30 4.46 -47.99
CA SER A 386 28.40 4.48 -47.01
C SER A 386 28.39 5.79 -46.21
N ASP A 387 28.17 6.91 -46.87
CA ASP A 387 28.15 8.22 -46.21
C ASP A 387 26.94 8.39 -45.28
N GLU A 388 25.75 7.95 -45.70
CA GLU A 388 24.56 7.95 -44.84
C GLU A 388 24.73 7.01 -43.62
N PHE A 389 25.34 5.82 -43.78
CA PHE A 389 25.67 4.97 -42.63
C PHE A 389 26.67 5.63 -41.67
N LYS A 390 27.66 6.38 -42.16
CA LYS A 390 28.57 7.14 -41.29
C LYS A 390 27.82 8.21 -40.51
N LYS A 391 26.87 8.91 -41.13
CA LYS A 391 26.00 9.89 -40.44
C LYS A 391 25.14 9.22 -39.38
N ALA A 392 24.50 8.09 -39.70
CA ALA A 392 23.72 7.29 -38.74
C ALA A 392 24.54 6.88 -37.50
N LEU A 393 25.79 6.47 -37.72
CA LEU A 393 26.72 6.06 -36.67
C LEU A 393 27.47 7.22 -36.01
N LYS A 394 27.24 8.47 -36.45
CA LYS A 394 27.96 9.68 -36.02
C LYS A 394 29.49 9.53 -36.12
N ILE A 395 29.96 8.84 -37.16
CA ILE A 395 31.40 8.64 -37.40
C ILE A 395 31.96 9.91 -38.04
N GLU A 396 32.41 10.84 -37.20
CA GLU A 396 33.00 12.12 -37.65
C GLU A 396 34.43 11.97 -38.21
N LYS A 397 35.12 10.87 -37.89
CA LYS A 397 36.53 10.67 -38.25
C LYS A 397 36.74 9.30 -38.84
N ALA A 398 37.63 9.23 -39.84
CA ALA A 398 38.10 7.97 -40.37
C ALA A 398 38.52 7.03 -39.23
N PHE A 399 38.14 5.76 -39.34
CA PHE A 399 38.62 4.72 -38.44
C PHE A 399 40.14 4.61 -38.58
N ILE A 400 40.86 5.17 -37.60
CA ILE A 400 42.32 5.15 -37.54
C ILE A 400 42.71 4.27 -36.36
N ILE A 401 43.34 3.13 -36.67
CA ILE A 401 43.97 2.29 -35.65
C ILE A 401 45.14 3.09 -35.07
N PRO A 402 45.15 3.42 -33.77
CA PRO A 402 46.23 4.18 -33.18
C PRO A 402 47.51 3.35 -33.12
N PHE A 403 48.65 4.02 -33.15
CA PHE A 403 49.93 3.44 -32.81
C PHE A 403 50.13 3.50 -31.29
N CYS A 404 50.83 2.52 -30.74
CA CYS A 404 51.27 2.52 -29.36
C CYS A 404 52.74 2.11 -29.25
N CYS A 405 53.48 2.76 -28.36
CA CYS A 405 54.85 2.41 -28.04
C CYS A 405 54.90 1.10 -27.23
N SER A 406 55.52 0.07 -27.78
CA SER A 406 55.71 -1.25 -27.17
C SER A 406 56.54 -1.25 -25.87
N HIS A 407 57.25 -0.15 -25.58
CA HIS A 407 58.06 0.01 -24.36
C HIS A 407 57.34 0.77 -23.24
N CYS A 408 56.78 1.96 -23.50
CA CYS A 408 56.17 2.80 -22.47
C CYS A 408 54.63 2.85 -22.51
N GLY A 409 54.01 2.38 -23.59
CA GLY A 409 52.57 2.43 -23.79
C GLY A 409 52.04 3.77 -24.33
N TYR A 410 52.91 4.71 -24.73
CA TYR A 410 52.49 5.99 -25.34
C TYR A 410 51.67 5.74 -26.62
N LYS A 411 50.48 6.34 -26.72
CA LYS A 411 49.59 6.21 -27.88
C LYS A 411 49.63 7.44 -28.78
N SER A 412 49.62 7.23 -30.09
CA SER A 412 49.63 8.28 -31.12
C SER A 412 48.77 7.88 -32.31
N ARG A 413 48.14 8.86 -32.98
CA ARG A 413 47.44 8.62 -34.26
C ARG A 413 48.36 8.67 -35.48
N LYS A 414 49.59 9.17 -35.31
CA LYS A 414 50.62 9.25 -36.35
C LYS A 414 51.79 8.34 -36.00
N TRP A 415 52.31 7.62 -36.98
CA TRP A 415 53.51 6.83 -36.80
C TRP A 415 54.74 7.74 -36.65
N SER A 416 55.70 7.32 -35.82
CA SER A 416 57.00 7.96 -35.66
C SER A 416 58.06 6.89 -35.45
N GLY A 417 59.23 7.05 -36.08
CA GLY A 417 60.37 6.15 -35.90
C GLY A 417 60.99 6.21 -34.49
N ARG A 418 60.71 7.27 -33.72
CA ARG A 418 61.15 7.43 -32.32
C ARG A 418 59.97 7.80 -31.43
N CYS A 419 59.83 7.12 -30.31
CA CYS A 419 58.78 7.41 -29.34
C CYS A 419 58.91 8.83 -28.78
N PRO A 420 57.89 9.69 -28.91
CA PRO A 420 57.93 11.05 -28.36
C PRO A 420 58.07 11.07 -26.83
N ASP A 421 57.58 10.03 -26.15
CA ASP A 421 57.55 9.92 -24.69
C ASP A 421 58.84 9.30 -24.14
N CYS A 422 59.12 8.04 -24.48
CA CYS A 422 60.28 7.32 -23.93
C CYS A 422 61.53 7.36 -24.82
N SER A 423 61.50 8.08 -25.95
CA SER A 423 62.65 8.26 -26.85
C SER A 423 63.23 6.99 -27.50
N ASN A 424 62.62 5.82 -27.31
CA ASN A 424 63.04 4.57 -27.97
C ASN A 424 62.72 4.58 -29.46
N TRP A 425 63.63 4.05 -30.26
CA TRP A 425 63.47 3.91 -31.71
C TRP A 425 62.67 2.64 -32.05
N ASN A 426 61.93 2.69 -33.16
CA ASN A 426 61.14 1.59 -33.73
C ASN A 426 60.17 0.92 -32.73
N SER A 427 59.73 1.67 -31.72
CA SER A 427 58.86 1.12 -30.68
C SER A 427 57.36 1.34 -30.94
N LEU A 428 56.96 2.26 -31.81
CA LEU A 428 55.55 2.46 -32.16
C LEU A 428 55.05 1.37 -33.12
N THR A 429 54.11 0.56 -32.64
CA THR A 429 53.41 -0.48 -33.41
C THR A 429 51.91 -0.18 -33.47
N LEU A 430 51.18 -0.73 -34.43
CA LEU A 430 49.71 -0.62 -34.45
C LEU A 430 49.10 -1.28 -33.20
N ASP A 431 48.22 -0.58 -32.51
CA ASP A 431 47.54 -1.06 -31.29
C ASP A 431 46.25 -1.82 -31.65
N ILE A 432 46.41 -2.88 -32.44
CA ILE A 432 45.31 -3.80 -32.79
C ILE A 432 45.07 -4.69 -31.58
N HIS A 433 43.84 -4.77 -31.05
CA HIS A 433 43.46 -5.59 -29.89
C HIS A 433 44.17 -5.27 -28.56
N GLU A 434 44.51 -4.00 -28.28
CA GLU A 434 45.16 -3.58 -27.03
C GLU A 434 46.49 -4.29 -26.70
N VAL A 435 47.24 -4.74 -27.72
CA VAL A 435 48.52 -5.48 -27.56
C VAL A 435 49.50 -4.76 -26.63
N CYS A 436 49.45 -3.42 -26.59
CA CYS A 436 50.26 -2.61 -25.68
C CYS A 436 49.89 -2.73 -24.19
N ASN A 437 48.61 -2.97 -23.87
CA ASN A 437 48.14 -3.15 -22.50
C ASN A 437 48.58 -4.52 -21.93
N ILE A 438 48.68 -5.54 -22.79
CA ILE A 438 49.05 -6.90 -22.41
C ILE A 438 50.53 -6.99 -22.00
N ARG A 439 51.44 -6.32 -22.72
CA ARG A 439 52.88 -6.35 -22.42
C ARG A 439 53.26 -5.62 -21.13
N LYS A 440 52.54 -4.55 -20.75
CA LYS A 440 52.76 -3.87 -19.46
C LYS A 440 52.46 -4.75 -18.24
N ARG A 441 51.57 -5.74 -18.38
CA ARG A 441 51.27 -6.71 -17.31
C ARG A 441 52.36 -7.77 -17.17
N GLN A 442 53.00 -8.18 -18.26
CA GLN A 442 54.08 -9.18 -18.25
C GLN A 442 55.44 -8.62 -17.80
N SER A 443 55.66 -7.31 -17.86
CA SER A 443 56.90 -6.68 -17.38
C SER A 443 56.85 -6.23 -15.91
N ARG A 444 55.76 -6.52 -15.19
CA ARG A 444 55.55 -6.20 -13.77
C ARG A 444 55.40 -7.45 -12.88
N SER A 445 55.49 -8.64 -13.47
CA SER A 445 55.78 -9.92 -12.81
C SER A 445 57.26 -10.23 -12.97
#